data_AF-A0A524DYY7-F1
#
_entry.id   AF-A0A524DYY7-F1
#
_cell.length_a   1.000
_cell.length_b   1.000
_cell.length_c   1.000
_cell.angle_alpha   90.00
_cell.angle_beta   90.00
_cell.angle_gamma   90.00
#
_symmetry.space_group_name_H-M   'P 1'
#
loop_
_entity.id
_entity.type
_entity.pdbx_description
1 polymer ?
#
loop_
_entity_poly.entity_id
_entity_poly.type
_entity_poly.pdbx_seq_one_letter_code
_entity_poly.pdbx_strand_id
1 'polypeptide(L)' 'MSPDRRSSPWAYDECELICPKCGSGRVFRVVNRWALRKGYQIFKCASCGRTFYDKEVDDYSPTFGSGN' A
#
# COMPACT_ATOMS: atom_id res chain seq x y z
N MET A 1 -11.63 22.93 -3.55
CA MET A 1 -10.45 22.20 -4.06
C MET A 1 -10.12 21.16 -3.02
N SER A 2 -10.34 19.89 -3.32
CA SER A 2 -10.10 18.77 -2.40
C SER A 2 -8.66 18.84 -1.91
N PRO A 3 -8.38 18.75 -0.59
CA PRO A 3 -7.02 18.74 -0.12
C PRO A 3 -6.34 17.53 -0.76
N ASP A 4 -5.28 17.81 -1.51
CA ASP A 4 -4.43 16.80 -2.12
C ASP A 4 -4.12 15.76 -1.05
N ARG A 5 -4.64 14.53 -1.24
CA ARG A 5 -4.43 13.44 -0.28
C ARG A 5 -2.94 13.24 0.02
N ARG A 6 -2.04 13.68 -0.88
CA ARG A 6 -0.57 13.72 -0.75
C ARG A 6 -0.03 14.61 0.37
N SER A 7 -0.81 15.55 0.93
CA SER A 7 -0.34 16.44 2.01
C SER A 7 -0.68 15.91 3.42
N SER A 8 -1.28 14.73 3.52
CA SER A 8 -1.49 14.09 4.80
C SER A 8 -0.15 13.61 5.35
N PRO A 9 0.19 13.86 6.63
CA PRO A 9 1.32 13.18 7.29
C PRO A 9 1.18 11.65 7.30
N TRP A 10 -0.04 11.17 7.03
CA TRP A 10 -0.44 9.77 6.87
C TRP A 10 -0.47 9.33 5.41
N ALA A 11 -0.30 10.25 4.45
CA ALA A 11 0.01 9.88 3.10
C ALA A 11 1.46 9.46 3.11
N TYR A 12 1.65 8.17 3.35
CA TYR A 12 2.80 7.45 2.85
C TYR A 12 3.12 7.97 1.44
N ASP A 13 4.40 8.07 1.10
CA ASP A 13 4.83 8.23 -0.30
C ASP A 13 4.33 6.98 -1.08
N GLU A 14 3.04 6.92 -1.37
CA GLU A 14 2.43 6.08 -2.40
C GLU A 14 3.03 6.43 -3.78
N CYS A 15 3.90 7.44 -3.82
CA CYS A 15 4.45 8.12 -4.97
C CYS A 15 5.07 7.19 -6.00
N GLU A 16 5.60 6.01 -5.67
CA GLU A 16 6.25 5.17 -6.69
C GLU A 16 6.04 3.66 -6.53
N LEU A 17 4.83 3.23 -6.13
CA LEU A 17 4.50 1.80 -6.14
C LEU A 17 4.34 1.30 -7.60
N ILE A 18 5.47 0.89 -8.18
CA ILE A 18 5.54 0.37 -9.54
C ILE A 18 5.58 -1.16 -9.55
N CYS A 19 4.94 -1.75 -10.55
CA CYS A 19 5.02 -3.19 -10.73
C CYS A 19 6.46 -3.60 -11.08
N PRO A 20 7.13 -4.47 -10.31
CA PRO A 20 8.52 -4.87 -10.56
C PRO A 20 8.70 -5.67 -11.86
N LYS A 21 7.60 -6.17 -12.45
CA LYS A 21 7.63 -6.91 -13.72
C LYS A 21 7.52 -6.01 -14.94
N CYS A 22 6.67 -4.98 -14.90
CA CYS A 22 6.29 -4.22 -16.08
C CYS A 22 6.49 -2.70 -15.92
N GLY A 23 6.96 -2.24 -14.77
CA GLY A 23 7.17 -0.82 -14.46
C GLY A 23 5.89 0.01 -14.35
N SER A 24 4.71 -0.59 -14.52
CA SER A 24 3.45 0.16 -14.48
C SER A 24 3.12 0.58 -13.06
N GLY A 25 2.84 1.87 -12.86
CA GLY A 25 2.29 2.42 -11.62
C GLY A 25 0.79 2.15 -11.43
N ARG A 26 0.13 1.45 -12.37
CA ARG A 26 -1.26 1.01 -12.21
C ARG A 26 -1.31 -0.24 -11.35
N VAL A 27 -1.16 -0.05 -10.05
CA VAL A 27 -1.23 -1.10 -9.04
C VAL A 27 -2.34 -0.79 -8.04
N PHE A 28 -2.97 -1.83 -7.49
CA PHE A 28 -4.02 -1.69 -6.51
C PHE A 28 -3.82 -2.66 -5.34
N ARG A 29 -4.21 -2.20 -4.15
CA ARG A 29 -4.15 -2.96 -2.91
C ARG A 29 -5.08 -4.18 -3.00
N VAL A 30 -4.59 -5.34 -2.57
CA VAL A 30 -5.41 -6.55 -2.43
C VAL A 30 -5.46 -6.95 -0.97
N VAL A 31 -6.68 -7.07 -0.44
CA VAL A 31 -6.90 -7.55 0.91
C VAL A 31 -6.78 -9.08 0.90
N ASN A 32 -5.83 -9.60 1.68
CA ASN A 32 -5.64 -11.03 1.85
C ASN A 32 -5.50 -11.36 3.33
N ARG A 33 -6.33 -12.30 3.82
CA ARG A 33 -6.39 -12.66 5.25
C ARG A 33 -5.08 -13.21 5.81
N TRP A 34 -4.29 -13.93 5.01
CA TRP A 34 -2.97 -14.42 5.44
C TRP A 34 -1.97 -13.27 5.53
N ALA A 35 -1.99 -12.36 4.56
CA ALA A 35 -1.11 -11.18 4.55
C ALA A 35 -1.41 -10.23 5.71
N LEU A 36 -2.69 -9.96 5.97
CA LEU A 36 -3.16 -9.22 7.16
C LEU A 36 -2.60 -9.80 8.45
N ARG A 37 -2.70 -11.12 8.63
CA ARG A 37 -2.19 -11.81 9.83
C ARG A 37 -0.68 -11.68 9.99
N LYS A 38 0.05 -11.50 8.89
CA LYS A 38 1.50 -11.40 8.85
C LYS A 38 2.01 -9.96 8.82
N GLY A 39 1.13 -8.96 8.74
CA GLY A 39 1.52 -7.55 8.54
C GLY A 39 2.07 -7.25 7.15
N TYR A 40 1.71 -8.05 6.14
CA TYR A 40 2.14 -7.83 4.76
C TYR A 40 1.08 -7.11 3.95
N GLN A 41 1.53 -6.13 3.17
CA GLN A 41 0.70 -5.50 2.16
C GLN A 41 0.87 -6.19 0.80
N ILE A 42 -0.26 -6.59 0.20
CA ILE A 42 -0.28 -7.17 -1.15
C ILE A 42 -0.83 -6.15 -2.14
N PHE A 43 -0.23 -6.15 -3.32
CA PHE A 43 -0.61 -5.34 -4.48
C PHE A 43 -0.78 -6.22 -5.71
N LYS A 44 -1.68 -5.82 -6.60
CA LYS A 44 -1.86 -6.43 -7.91
C LYS A 44 -1.74 -5.37 -8.99
N CYS A 45 -0.99 -5.68 -10.04
CA CYS A 45 -0.84 -4.82 -11.20
C CYS A 45 -2.04 -5.00 -12.15
N ALA A 46 -2.65 -3.88 -12.56
CA ALA A 46 -3.73 -3.87 -13.54
C ALA A 46 -3.23 -4.19 -14.96
N SER A 47 -1.98 -3.83 -15.27
CA SER A 47 -1.42 -3.96 -16.62
C SER A 47 -0.96 -5.39 -16.92
N CYS A 48 -0.23 -6.04 -16.01
CA CYS A 48 0.29 -7.39 -16.22
C CYS A 48 -0.38 -8.48 -15.37
N GLY A 49 -1.31 -8.11 -14.49
CA GLY A 49 -2.04 -9.03 -13.62
C GLY A 49 -1.25 -9.61 -12.45
N ARG A 50 0.04 -9.28 -12.33
CA ARG A 50 0.92 -9.88 -11.31
C ARG A 50 0.60 -9.35 -9.92
N THR A 51 0.62 -10.26 -8.96
CA THR A 51 0.51 -9.97 -7.53
C THR A 51 1.91 -9.96 -6.90
N PHE A 52 2.20 -8.97 -6.06
CA PHE A 52 3.45 -8.85 -5.31
C PHE A 52 3.17 -8.26 -3.91
N TYR A 53 4.12 -8.43 -3.00
CA TYR A 53 4.03 -7.91 -1.63
C TYR A 53 5.08 -6.84 -1.41
N ASP A 54 4.71 -5.85 -0.61
CA ASP A 54 5.65 -4.86 -0.09
C ASP A 54 5.81 -5.09 1.42
N LYS A 55 7.07 -5.03 1.90
CA LYS A 55 7.43 -5.26 3.30
C LYS A 55 7.58 -3.94 4.08
N GLU A 56 7.60 -2.81 3.38
CA GLU A 56 7.80 -1.46 3.96
C GLU A 56 6.47 -0.74 4.18
N VAL A 57 5.39 -1.25 3.58
CA VAL A 57 4.02 -0.73 3.74
C VAL A 57 3.28 -1.56 4.78
N ASP A 58 3.32 -1.19 6.06
CA ASP A 58 2.37 -1.69 7.08
C ASP A 58 1.36 -0.59 7.45
N ASP A 59 0.37 -0.42 6.60
CA ASP A 59 -0.83 0.37 6.87
C ASP A 59 -1.97 -0.49 7.46
N TYR A 60 -1.64 -1.65 8.05
CA TYR A 60 -2.60 -2.48 8.80
C TYR A 60 -2.46 -2.34 10.31
N SER A 61 -1.38 -1.71 10.78
CA SER A 61 -1.24 -1.32 12.18
C SER A 61 -2.19 -0.15 12.48
N PRO A 62 -3.24 -0.35 13.31
CA PRO A 62 -4.08 0.77 13.75
C PRO A 62 -3.22 1.67 14.63
N THR A 63 -3.04 2.92 14.24
CA THR A 63 -2.40 3.96 15.07
C THR A 63 -3.38 4.46 16.14
N PHE A 64 -3.96 3.54 16.93
CA PHE A 64 -4.47 3.95 18.23
C PHE A 64 -3.25 4.39 19.02
N GLY A 65 -2.99 5.71 19.01
CA GLY A 65 -1.94 6.32 19.80
C GLY A 65 -2.08 5.81 21.22
N SER A 66 -1.02 5.17 21.70
CA SER A 66 -0.77 5.05 23.14
C SER A 66 -0.64 6.48 23.67
N GLY A 67 -1.78 7.08 24.01
CA GLY A 67 -1.85 8.26 24.84
C GLY A 67 -1.60 7.83 26.28
N ASN A 68 -0.40 8.08 26.77
CA ASN A 68 -0.14 8.38 28.17
C ASN A 68 1.09 9.29 28.25
#